data_AF-A0A947WU94-F1
#
_entry.id   AF-A0A947WU94-F1
#
_cell.length_a   1.000
_cell.length_b   1.000
_cell.length_c   1.000
_cell.angle_alpha   90.00
_cell.angle_beta   90.00
_cell.angle_gamma   90.00
#
_symmetry.space_group_name_H-M   'P 1'
#
loop_
_entity.id
_entity.type
_entity.pdbx_description
1 polymer ?
#
loop_
_entity_poly.entity_id
_entity_poly.type
_entity_poly.pdbx_seq_one_letter_code
_entity_poly.pdbx_strand_id
1 'polypeptide(L)'
;KEQIFSTAADNQPSVEIHVLQGEREMASDNKTLGRFMLSGLPPAPRGVPQVLVKFDIDANGILNVSAKDQATGKEQKITITASSGLSKDEIEKMRKDAELHADEDKKKREKIDVVNQAETVAYSTEKLIKDAGDKMAEEDKKQLQEKVEMLKKAKEADNVEEMKKVMEELNQIAQKIGAGMYENTQKHENTESTKAEQGEEEKKDNVVDAEAEDVEEDKK
;
A
#
# COMPACT_ATOMS: atom_id res chain seq x y z
N LYS A 1 -6.18 -20.09 -11.68
CA LYS A 1 -5.67 -18.70 -11.53
C LYS A 1 -5.35 -18.46 -10.06
N GLU A 2 -4.29 -17.75 -9.72
CA GLU A 2 -3.97 -17.38 -8.35
C GLU A 2 -3.59 -15.91 -8.24
N GLN A 3 -3.88 -15.30 -7.10
CA GLN A 3 -3.59 -13.90 -6.81
C GLN A 3 -3.37 -13.72 -5.31
N ILE A 4 -2.43 -12.86 -4.95
CA ILE A 4 -2.11 -12.54 -3.56
C ILE A 4 -2.87 -11.27 -3.16
N PHE A 5 -3.55 -11.33 -2.03
CA PHE A 5 -4.23 -10.22 -1.39
C PHE A 5 -3.66 -9.99 0.01
N SER A 6 -3.99 -8.86 0.62
CA SER A 6 -3.57 -8.53 1.98
C SER A 6 -4.71 -7.92 2.80
N THR A 7 -4.46 -7.67 4.09
CA THR A 7 -5.43 -7.08 5.02
C THR A 7 -5.56 -5.57 4.83
N ALA A 8 -6.76 -5.06 5.08
CA ALA A 8 -7.08 -3.63 5.00
C ALA A 8 -6.88 -2.90 6.34
N ALA A 9 -6.83 -3.64 7.45
CA ALA A 9 -6.67 -3.10 8.80
C ALA A 9 -5.54 -3.78 9.59
N ASP A 10 -5.00 -3.05 10.57
CA ASP A 10 -4.00 -3.56 11.49
C ASP A 10 -4.58 -4.63 12.40
N ASN A 11 -3.80 -5.68 12.65
CA ASN A 11 -4.19 -6.81 13.48
C ASN A 11 -5.51 -7.45 13.07
N GLN A 12 -5.86 -7.36 11.78
CA GLN A 12 -7.08 -7.92 11.23
C GLN A 12 -7.07 -9.45 11.41
N PRO A 13 -7.99 -10.02 12.22
CA PRO A 13 -7.94 -11.43 12.62
C PRO A 13 -8.47 -12.38 11.53
N SER A 14 -9.17 -11.86 10.53
CA SER A 14 -9.78 -12.62 9.47
C SER A 14 -9.98 -11.81 8.20
N VAL A 15 -9.96 -12.47 7.05
CA VAL A 15 -10.38 -11.90 5.75
C VAL A 15 -11.60 -12.66 5.24
N GLU A 16 -12.53 -11.95 4.62
CA GLU A 16 -13.66 -12.54 3.93
C GLU A 16 -13.36 -12.61 2.43
N ILE A 17 -13.56 -13.79 1.85
CA ILE A 17 -13.41 -14.05 0.43
C ILE A 17 -14.82 -14.17 -0.16
N HIS A 18 -15.17 -13.19 -0.98
CA HIS A 18 -16.45 -13.13 -1.69
C HIS A 18 -16.23 -13.47 -3.16
N VAL A 19 -16.75 -14.62 -3.56
CA VAL A 19 -16.64 -15.13 -4.93
C VAL A 19 -17.85 -14.64 -5.74
N LEU A 20 -17.56 -13.97 -6.85
CA LEU A 20 -18.52 -13.29 -7.70
C LEU A 20 -18.38 -13.77 -9.15
N GLN A 21 -19.48 -13.72 -9.91
CA GLN A 21 -19.53 -13.99 -11.34
C GLN A 21 -20.23 -12.84 -12.08
N GLY A 22 -19.56 -12.29 -13.08
CA GLY A 22 -20.09 -11.27 -13.97
C GLY A 22 -18.96 -10.46 -14.61
N GLU A 23 -19.33 -9.48 -15.44
CA GLU A 23 -18.39 -8.66 -16.23
C GLU A 23 -18.34 -7.19 -15.79
N ARG A 24 -19.13 -6.80 -14.78
CA ARG A 24 -19.18 -5.44 -14.27
C ARG A 24 -18.06 -5.19 -13.26
N GLU A 25 -17.59 -3.94 -13.17
CA GLU A 25 -16.44 -3.62 -12.29
C GLU A 25 -16.81 -3.60 -10.81
N MET A 26 -18.09 -3.36 -10.50
CA MET A 26 -18.59 -3.20 -9.14
C MET A 26 -19.10 -4.53 -8.57
N ALA A 27 -18.66 -4.90 -7.37
CA ALA A 27 -19.02 -6.17 -6.74
C ALA A 27 -20.54 -6.34 -6.53
N SER A 28 -21.25 -5.25 -6.22
CA SER A 28 -22.71 -5.21 -6.01
C SER A 28 -23.52 -5.63 -7.23
N ASP A 29 -22.98 -5.40 -8.42
CA ASP A 29 -23.66 -5.59 -9.69
C ASP A 29 -23.38 -6.97 -10.31
N ASN A 30 -22.60 -7.79 -9.61
CA ASN A 30 -22.23 -9.14 -10.03
C ASN A 30 -22.97 -10.20 -9.20
N LYS A 31 -23.11 -11.40 -9.77
CA LYS A 31 -23.78 -12.52 -9.10
C LYS A 31 -22.86 -13.13 -8.05
N THR A 32 -23.33 -13.24 -6.81
CA THR A 32 -22.60 -13.95 -5.75
C THR A 32 -22.66 -15.45 -5.96
N LEU A 33 -21.49 -16.10 -6.00
CA LEU A 33 -21.38 -17.55 -6.04
C LEU A 33 -21.16 -18.18 -4.66
N GLY A 34 -20.48 -17.46 -3.76
CA GLY A 34 -20.22 -17.94 -2.42
C GLY A 34 -19.38 -16.95 -1.60
N ARG A 35 -19.40 -17.13 -0.28
CA ARG A 35 -18.62 -16.34 0.67
C ARG A 35 -18.05 -17.28 1.72
N PHE A 36 -16.80 -17.05 2.09
CA PHE A 36 -16.16 -17.76 3.20
C PHE A 36 -15.12 -16.88 3.86
N MET A 37 -14.79 -17.18 5.11
CA MET A 37 -13.82 -16.40 5.87
C MET A 37 -12.60 -17.25 6.17
N LEU A 38 -11.42 -16.69 5.92
CA LEU A 38 -10.16 -17.20 6.44
C LEU A 38 -9.90 -16.50 7.77
N SER A 39 -10.13 -17.21 8.87
CA SER A 39 -9.93 -16.70 10.23
C SER A 39 -8.61 -17.16 10.85
N GLY A 40 -8.17 -16.43 11.88
CA GLY A 40 -7.00 -16.77 12.67
C GLY A 40 -5.69 -16.30 12.03
N LEU A 41 -5.75 -15.16 11.32
CA LEU A 41 -4.57 -14.45 10.86
C LEU A 41 -3.79 -13.93 12.08
N PRO A 42 -2.45 -14.02 12.08
CA PRO A 42 -1.65 -13.47 13.15
C PRO A 42 -1.77 -11.93 13.18
N PRO A 43 -1.65 -11.31 14.36
CA PRO A 43 -1.61 -9.85 14.46
C PRO A 43 -0.43 -9.30 13.66
N ALA A 44 -0.71 -8.53 12.61
CA ALA A 44 0.27 -7.92 11.75
C ALA A 44 -0.24 -6.55 11.26
N PRO A 45 0.66 -5.62 10.89
CA PRO A 45 0.26 -4.38 10.23
C PRO A 45 -0.52 -4.67 8.95
N ARG A 46 -1.45 -3.80 8.58
CA ARG A 46 -2.16 -3.90 7.29
C ARG A 46 -1.16 -4.01 6.12
N GLY A 47 -1.54 -4.71 5.06
CA GLY A 47 -0.67 -4.88 3.89
C GLY A 47 0.47 -5.91 4.06
N VAL A 48 0.74 -6.40 5.28
CA VAL A 48 1.80 -7.39 5.54
C VAL A 48 1.33 -8.84 5.34
N PRO A 49 0.15 -9.27 5.86
CA PRO A 49 -0.34 -10.62 5.62
C PRO A 49 -0.47 -10.92 4.12
N GLN A 50 0.02 -12.07 3.68
CA GLN A 50 -0.08 -12.49 2.28
C GLN A 50 -1.09 -13.64 2.18
N VAL A 51 -2.28 -13.33 1.67
CA VAL A 51 -3.36 -14.29 1.46
C VAL A 51 -3.39 -14.68 0.00
N LEU A 52 -2.91 -15.89 -0.30
CA LEU A 52 -2.97 -16.48 -1.63
C LEU A 52 -4.37 -17.03 -1.90
N VAL A 53 -5.09 -16.40 -2.81
CA VAL A 53 -6.39 -16.88 -3.28
C VAL A 53 -6.21 -17.59 -4.61
N LYS A 54 -6.60 -18.87 -4.67
CA LYS A 54 -6.51 -19.71 -5.86
C LYS A 54 -7.89 -20.18 -6.30
N PHE A 55 -8.16 -19.96 -7.59
CA PHE A 55 -9.35 -20.39 -8.31
C PHE A 55 -8.98 -21.55 -9.23
N ASP A 56 -9.64 -22.68 -9.02
CA ASP A 56 -9.45 -23.90 -9.79
C ASP A 56 -10.80 -24.38 -10.33
N ILE A 57 -10.89 -24.62 -11.64
CA ILE A 57 -12.11 -25.07 -12.31
C ILE A 57 -11.82 -26.46 -12.85
N ASP A 58 -12.60 -27.44 -12.41
CA ASP A 58 -12.43 -28.81 -12.87
C ASP A 58 -13.09 -29.05 -14.25
N ALA A 59 -12.85 -30.23 -14.83
CA ALA A 59 -13.43 -30.63 -16.10
C ALA A 59 -14.98 -30.76 -16.05
N ASN A 60 -15.57 -30.83 -14.86
CA ASN A 60 -17.02 -30.89 -14.64
C ASN A 60 -17.64 -29.50 -14.44
N GLY A 61 -16.84 -28.43 -14.48
CA GLY A 61 -17.28 -27.05 -14.23
C GLY A 61 -17.46 -26.69 -12.76
N ILE A 62 -17.00 -27.53 -11.83
CA ILE A 62 -17.00 -27.24 -10.39
C ILE A 62 -15.85 -26.28 -10.08
N LEU A 63 -16.19 -25.13 -9.51
CA LEU A 63 -15.23 -24.11 -9.11
C LEU A 63 -14.80 -24.34 -7.66
N ASN A 64 -13.52 -24.61 -7.46
CA ASN A 64 -12.87 -24.67 -6.16
C ASN A 64 -12.13 -23.37 -5.91
N VAL A 65 -12.51 -22.66 -4.85
CA VAL A 65 -11.83 -21.44 -4.42
C VAL A 65 -11.18 -21.71 -3.08
N SER A 66 -9.88 -21.50 -3.00
CA SER A 66 -9.08 -21.65 -1.78
C SER A 66 -8.40 -20.33 -1.44
N ALA A 67 -8.30 -20.02 -0.15
CA ALA A 67 -7.56 -18.90 0.39
C ALA A 67 -6.60 -19.41 1.45
N LYS A 68 -5.31 -19.15 1.27
CA LYS A 68 -4.24 -19.61 2.16
C LYS A 68 -3.41 -18.44 2.63
N ASP A 69 -3.25 -18.31 3.94
CA ASP A 69 -2.26 -17.41 4.51
C ASP A 69 -0.85 -18.02 4.34
N GLN A 70 0.04 -17.31 3.66
CA GLN A 70 1.39 -17.80 3.39
C GLN A 70 2.27 -17.84 4.65
N ALA A 71 1.96 -17.06 5.68
CA ALA A 71 2.74 -17.04 6.92
C ALA A 71 2.41 -18.23 7.83
N THR A 72 1.13 -18.48 8.09
CA THR A 72 0.70 -19.57 8.99
C THR A 72 0.41 -20.88 8.28
N GLY A 73 0.26 -20.86 6.95
CA GLY A 73 -0.17 -22.01 6.16
C GLY A 73 -1.65 -22.37 6.35
N LYS A 74 -2.41 -21.63 7.16
CA LYS A 74 -3.85 -21.83 7.33
C LYS A 74 -4.56 -21.63 6.01
N GLU A 75 -5.44 -22.56 5.68
CA GLU A 75 -6.22 -22.55 4.45
C GLU A 75 -7.70 -22.69 4.77
N GLN A 76 -8.53 -21.99 4.01
CA GLN A 76 -9.96 -22.23 3.90
C GLN A 76 -10.33 -22.34 2.43
N LYS A 77 -11.30 -23.19 2.12
CA LYS A 77 -11.75 -23.39 0.75
C LYS A 77 -13.25 -23.67 0.68
N ILE A 78 -13.84 -23.31 -0.44
CA ILE A 78 -15.21 -23.67 -0.80
C ILE A 78 -15.23 -24.32 -2.18
N THR A 79 -16.18 -25.22 -2.34
CA THR A 79 -16.48 -25.86 -3.62
C THR A 79 -17.85 -25.39 -4.08
N ILE A 80 -17.91 -24.77 -5.25
CA ILE A 80 -19.12 -24.22 -5.85
C ILE A 80 -19.47 -25.13 -7.03
N THR A 81 -20.53 -25.93 -6.87
CA THR A 81 -21.01 -26.83 -7.91
C THR A 81 -21.82 -26.08 -8.96
N ALA A 82 -21.59 -26.36 -10.24
CA ALA A 82 -22.14 -25.66 -11.41
C ALA A 82 -23.67 -25.67 -11.57
N SER A 83 -24.43 -26.26 -10.64
CA SER A 83 -25.89 -26.34 -10.70
C SER A 83 -26.61 -24.98 -10.60
N SER A 84 -25.88 -23.88 -10.32
CA SER A 84 -26.40 -22.51 -10.23
C SER A 84 -25.86 -21.56 -11.33
N GLY A 85 -25.24 -22.10 -12.37
CA GLY A 85 -24.66 -21.33 -13.48
C GLY A 85 -25.69 -20.42 -14.16
N LEU A 86 -25.24 -19.25 -14.65
CA LEU A 86 -26.04 -18.37 -15.48
C LEU A 86 -26.44 -19.10 -16.78
N SER A 87 -27.70 -19.01 -17.17
CA SER A 87 -28.14 -19.44 -18.50
C SER A 87 -27.48 -18.59 -19.59
N LYS A 88 -27.42 -19.10 -20.83
CA LYS A 88 -26.83 -18.34 -21.96
C LYS A 88 -27.50 -16.98 -22.14
N ASP A 89 -28.81 -16.90 -21.95
CA ASP A 89 -29.57 -15.65 -22.02
C ASP A 89 -29.18 -14.68 -20.90
N GLU A 90 -28.97 -15.18 -19.67
CA GLU A 90 -28.46 -14.35 -18.57
C GLU A 90 -27.03 -13.86 -18.82
N ILE A 91 -26.15 -14.70 -19.38
CA ILE A 91 -24.78 -14.31 -19.74
C ILE A 91 -24.80 -13.18 -20.78
N GLU A 92 -25.59 -13.33 -21.85
CA GLU A 92 -25.68 -12.30 -22.89
C GLU A 92 -26.30 -11.01 -22.34
N LYS A 93 -27.30 -11.12 -21.45
CA LYS A 93 -27.88 -9.96 -20.77
C LYS A 93 -26.85 -9.25 -19.88
N MET A 94 -26.08 -9.98 -19.08
CA MET A 94 -25.05 -9.41 -18.20
C MET A 94 -23.92 -8.75 -19.00
N ARG A 95 -23.54 -9.32 -20.14
CA ARG A 95 -22.55 -8.71 -21.03
C ARG A 95 -23.06 -7.41 -21.64
N LYS A 96 -24.30 -7.39 -22.15
CA LYS A 96 -24.91 -6.15 -22.66
C LYS A 96 -25.04 -5.10 -21.58
N ASP A 97 -25.42 -5.49 -20.37
CA ASP A 97 -25.50 -4.59 -19.21
C ASP A 97 -24.13 -3.99 -18.88
N ALA A 98 -23.08 -4.81 -18.86
CA ALA A 98 -21.71 -4.35 -18.64
C ALA A 98 -21.24 -3.37 -19.74
N GLU A 99 -21.54 -3.65 -21.01
CA GLU A 99 -21.21 -2.75 -22.13
C GLU A 99 -21.96 -1.41 -22.02
N LEU A 100 -23.23 -1.41 -21.63
CA LEU A 100 -24.03 -0.20 -21.45
C LEU A 100 -23.57 0.64 -20.25
N HIS A 101 -23.11 0.00 -19.19
CA HIS A 101 -22.67 0.65 -17.95
C HIS A 101 -21.16 0.87 -17.87
N ALA A 102 -20.39 0.54 -18.91
CA ALA A 102 -18.93 0.61 -18.90
C ALA A 102 -18.37 1.98 -18.49
N ASP A 103 -18.93 3.07 -19.02
CA ASP A 103 -18.49 4.43 -18.67
C ASP A 103 -18.85 4.83 -17.23
N GLU A 104 -19.98 4.35 -16.73
CA GLU A 104 -20.42 4.61 -15.35
C GLU A 104 -19.59 3.81 -14.35
N ASP A 105 -19.38 2.53 -14.64
CA ASP A 105 -18.57 1.61 -13.83
C ASP A 105 -17.13 2.11 -13.78
N LYS A 106 -16.56 2.57 -14.91
CA LYS A 106 -15.22 3.17 -14.94
C LYS A 106 -15.10 4.38 -14.02
N LYS A 107 -16.08 5.29 -14.04
CA LYS A 107 -16.07 6.47 -13.14
C LYS A 107 -16.18 6.06 -11.67
N LYS A 108 -17.03 5.08 -11.36
CA LYS A 108 -17.17 4.54 -10.00
C LYS A 108 -15.89 3.87 -9.52
N ARG A 109 -15.23 3.10 -10.40
CA ARG A 109 -13.95 2.46 -10.13
C ARG A 109 -12.85 3.48 -9.89
N GLU A 110 -12.68 4.46 -10.77
CA GLU A 110 -11.70 5.54 -10.61
C GLU A 110 -11.89 6.27 -9.28
N LYS A 111 -13.15 6.52 -8.90
CA LYS A 111 -13.50 7.10 -7.61
C LYS A 111 -13.08 6.22 -6.43
N ILE A 112 -13.39 4.92 -6.47
CA ILE A 112 -13.01 3.97 -5.41
C ILE A 112 -11.49 3.83 -5.32
N ASP A 113 -10.80 3.81 -6.46
CA ASP A 113 -9.34 3.75 -6.51
C ASP A 113 -8.73 4.98 -5.81
N VAL A 114 -9.28 6.19 -6.05
CA VAL A 114 -8.87 7.41 -5.34
C VAL A 114 -9.14 7.31 -3.84
N VAL A 115 -10.30 6.78 -3.43
CA VAL A 115 -10.64 6.59 -2.02
C VAL A 115 -9.65 5.63 -1.35
N ASN A 116 -9.32 4.50 -1.99
CA ASN A 116 -8.37 3.51 -1.48
C ASN A 116 -6.94 4.08 -1.41
N GLN A 117 -6.54 4.86 -2.42
CA GLN A 117 -5.26 5.57 -2.41
C GLN A 117 -5.22 6.59 -1.25
N ALA A 118 -6.28 7.36 -1.05
CA ALA A 118 -6.39 8.32 0.04
C ALA A 118 -6.28 7.64 1.41
N GLU A 119 -6.97 6.52 1.64
CA GLU A 119 -6.82 5.72 2.86
C GLU A 119 -5.41 5.15 3.04
N THR A 120 -4.79 4.75 1.94
CA THR A 120 -3.42 4.21 1.97
C THR A 120 -2.45 5.29 2.42
N VAL A 121 -2.51 6.47 1.79
CA VAL A 121 -1.68 7.64 2.09
C VAL A 121 -1.93 8.16 3.51
N ALA A 122 -3.20 8.28 3.92
CA ALA A 122 -3.55 8.76 5.26
C ALA A 122 -2.86 7.92 6.34
N TYR A 123 -3.02 6.60 6.29
CA TYR A 123 -2.43 5.71 7.29
C TYR A 123 -0.91 5.64 7.17
N SER A 124 -0.32 5.62 5.97
CA SER A 124 1.15 5.58 5.86
C SER A 124 1.78 6.81 6.51
N THR A 125 1.09 7.94 6.40
CA THR A 125 1.49 9.20 7.03
C THR A 125 1.29 9.16 8.54
N GLU A 126 0.15 8.66 9.03
CA GLU A 126 -0.07 8.48 10.47
C GLU A 126 0.96 7.56 11.11
N LYS A 127 1.29 6.47 10.41
CA LYS A 127 2.35 5.55 10.82
C LYS A 127 3.71 6.24 10.84
N LEU A 128 4.06 7.00 9.80
CA LEU A 128 5.31 7.76 9.75
C LEU A 128 5.44 8.73 10.92
N ILE A 129 4.38 9.49 11.23
CA ILE A 129 4.38 10.44 12.36
C ILE A 129 4.59 9.70 13.69
N LYS A 130 3.90 8.57 13.86
CA LYS A 130 4.01 7.74 15.06
C LYS A 130 5.40 7.11 15.22
N ASP A 131 5.97 6.59 14.14
CA ASP A 131 7.28 5.94 14.14
C ASP A 131 8.44 6.96 14.26
N ALA A 132 8.28 8.14 13.68
CA ALA A 132 9.26 9.22 13.78
C ALA A 132 9.33 9.81 15.20
N GLY A 133 8.21 9.83 15.93
CA GLY A 133 8.17 10.29 17.32
C GLY A 133 8.89 11.63 17.47
N ASP A 134 9.79 11.75 18.44
CA ASP A 134 10.52 13.01 18.72
C ASP A 134 11.58 13.41 17.68
N LYS A 135 11.83 12.58 16.66
CA LYS A 135 12.81 12.87 15.59
C LYS A 135 12.26 13.81 14.52
N MET A 136 10.95 14.01 14.48
CA MET A 136 10.29 14.94 13.56
C MET A 136 9.96 16.25 14.29
N ALA A 137 10.16 17.38 13.63
CA ALA A 137 9.81 18.68 14.21
C ALA A 137 8.30 18.74 14.51
N GLU A 138 7.92 19.35 15.64
CA GLU A 138 6.51 19.48 16.04
C GLU A 138 5.66 20.21 15.01
N GLU A 139 6.25 21.19 14.31
CA GLU A 139 5.58 21.91 13.22
C GLU A 139 5.25 20.98 12.04
N ASP A 140 6.21 20.15 11.62
CA ASP A 140 6.04 19.19 10.53
C ASP A 140 5.00 18.10 10.88
N LYS A 141 5.04 17.59 12.12
CA LYS A 141 4.03 16.64 12.61
C LYS A 141 2.63 17.23 12.53
N LYS A 142 2.46 18.46 13.00
CA LYS A 142 1.16 19.14 13.03
C LYS A 142 0.65 19.38 11.61
N GLN A 143 1.52 19.82 10.69
CA GLN A 143 1.16 20.00 9.28
C GLN A 143 0.68 18.69 8.63
N LEU A 144 1.40 17.57 8.86
CA LEU A 144 0.98 16.27 8.34
C LEU A 144 -0.33 15.79 8.96
N GLN A 145 -0.52 15.95 10.27
CA GLN A 145 -1.77 15.57 10.96
C GLN A 145 -2.97 16.35 10.43
N GLU A 146 -2.85 17.67 10.27
CA GLU A 146 -3.90 18.51 9.71
C GLU A 146 -4.29 18.06 8.28
N LYS A 147 -3.31 17.73 7.43
CA LYS A 147 -3.59 17.22 6.08
C LYS A 147 -4.21 15.84 6.07
N VAL A 148 -3.79 14.94 6.95
CA VAL A 148 -4.44 13.63 7.12
C VAL A 148 -5.90 13.80 7.54
N GLU A 149 -6.20 14.71 8.47
CA GLU A 149 -7.58 14.98 8.86
C GLU A 149 -8.40 15.58 7.72
N MET A 150 -7.83 16.50 6.94
CA MET A 150 -8.48 17.03 5.74
C MET A 150 -8.77 15.91 4.74
N LEU A 151 -7.84 14.98 4.53
CA LEU A 151 -8.02 13.86 3.61
C LEU A 151 -9.13 12.93 4.09
N LYS A 152 -9.21 12.65 5.40
CA LYS A 152 -10.30 11.88 6.01
C LYS A 152 -11.65 12.57 5.85
N LYS A 153 -11.73 13.88 6.09
CA LYS A 153 -12.95 14.67 5.88
C LYS A 153 -13.38 14.71 4.42
N ALA A 154 -12.45 14.88 3.48
CA ALA A 154 -12.72 14.87 2.04
C ALA A 154 -13.28 13.51 1.59
N LYS A 155 -12.77 12.42 2.16
CA LYS A 155 -13.29 11.06 1.96
C LYS A 155 -14.71 10.90 2.51
N GLU A 156 -14.98 11.35 3.74
CA GLU A 156 -16.33 11.30 4.33
C GLU A 156 -17.35 12.14 3.55
N ALA A 157 -16.91 13.27 3.00
CA ALA A 157 -17.71 14.14 2.14
C ALA A 157 -17.81 13.64 0.69
N ASP A 158 -17.18 12.52 0.36
CA ASP A 158 -17.18 11.89 -0.95
C ASP A 158 -16.69 12.83 -2.09
N ASN A 159 -15.72 13.70 -1.76
CA ASN A 159 -15.17 14.70 -2.66
C ASN A 159 -13.85 14.22 -3.28
N VAL A 160 -13.93 13.61 -4.46
CA VAL A 160 -12.79 13.03 -5.20
C VAL A 160 -11.74 14.06 -5.58
N GLU A 161 -12.16 15.27 -5.96
CA GLU A 161 -11.23 16.33 -6.36
C GLU A 161 -10.41 16.82 -5.16
N GLU A 162 -11.08 17.05 -4.02
CA GLU A 162 -10.41 17.44 -2.79
C GLU A 162 -9.50 16.32 -2.27
N MET A 163 -9.92 15.05 -2.35
CA MET A 163 -9.04 13.92 -2.01
C MET A 163 -7.75 13.92 -2.83
N LYS A 164 -7.84 14.10 -4.16
CA LYS A 164 -6.65 14.17 -5.04
C LYS A 164 -5.75 15.34 -4.67
N LYS A 165 -6.32 16.52 -4.47
CA LYS A 165 -5.57 17.73 -4.10
C LYS A 165 -4.86 17.57 -2.76
N VAL A 166 -5.55 17.08 -1.73
CA VAL A 166 -4.95 16.87 -0.40
C VAL A 166 -3.88 15.78 -0.45
N MET A 167 -4.05 14.71 -1.25
CA MET A 167 -2.99 13.72 -1.46
C MET A 167 -1.73 14.32 -2.11
N GLU A 168 -1.88 15.19 -3.11
CA GLU A 168 -0.74 15.89 -3.72
C GLU A 168 -0.03 16.81 -2.72
N GLU A 169 -0.79 17.61 -1.96
CA GLU A 169 -0.25 18.48 -0.92
C GLU A 169 0.49 17.68 0.18
N LEU A 170 -0.08 16.55 0.60
CA LEU A 170 0.55 15.66 1.57
C LEU A 170 1.86 15.10 1.03
N ASN A 171 1.88 14.64 -0.22
CA ASN A 171 3.11 14.16 -0.86
C ASN A 171 4.19 15.25 -0.93
N GLN A 172 3.82 16.50 -1.23
CA GLN A 172 4.77 17.62 -1.23
C GLN A 172 5.34 17.91 0.17
N ILE A 173 4.49 17.88 1.20
CA ILE A 173 4.94 18.06 2.59
C ILE A 173 5.86 16.90 3.01
N ALA A 174 5.47 15.66 2.73
CA ALA A 174 6.28 14.48 3.02
C ALA A 174 7.66 14.53 2.33
N GLN A 175 7.72 15.01 1.09
CA GLN A 175 9.00 15.21 0.38
C GLN A 175 9.87 16.30 1.04
N LYS A 176 9.28 17.43 1.43
CA LYS A 176 10.02 18.50 2.14
C LYS A 176 10.58 18.02 3.47
N ILE A 177 9.76 17.29 4.24
CA ILE A 177 10.19 16.71 5.52
C ILE A 177 11.29 15.68 5.29
N GLY A 178 11.13 14.80 4.29
CA GLY A 178 12.15 13.82 3.91
C GLY A 178 13.48 14.49 3.56
N ALA A 179 13.45 15.56 2.74
CA ALA A 179 14.65 16.32 2.40
C ALA A 179 15.32 16.95 3.65
N GLY A 180 14.54 17.57 4.53
CA GLY A 180 15.06 18.15 5.78
C GLY A 180 15.66 17.12 6.74
N MET A 181 15.11 15.89 6.75
CA MET A 181 15.61 14.80 7.59
C MET A 181 16.93 14.20 7.05
N TYR A 182 17.09 14.11 5.72
CA TYR A 182 18.36 13.74 5.07
C TYR A 182 19.44 14.81 5.27
N GLU A 183 19.11 16.09 5.14
CA GLU A 183 20.05 17.19 5.41
C GLU A 183 20.49 17.24 6.88
N ASN A 184 19.58 16.96 7.83
CA ASN A 184 19.93 16.84 9.24
C ASN A 184 20.79 15.61 9.55
N THR A 185 20.61 14.50 8.82
CA THR A 185 21.45 13.30 8.98
C THR A 185 22.87 13.54 8.46
N GLN A 186 23.04 14.22 7.31
CA GLN A 186 24.35 14.64 6.80
C GLN A 186 25.06 15.66 7.71
N LYS A 187 24.31 16.58 8.34
CA LYS A 187 24.90 17.49 9.34
C LYS A 187 25.29 16.80 10.63
N HIS A 188 24.57 15.76 11.05
CA HIS A 188 24.94 14.99 12.25
C HIS A 188 26.17 14.09 12.03
N GLU A 189 26.36 13.50 10.84
CA GLU A 189 27.55 12.70 10.53
C GLU A 189 28.84 13.54 10.46
N ASN A 190 28.74 14.84 10.16
CA ASN A 190 29.90 15.73 10.12
C ASN A 190 30.22 16.40 11.48
N THR A 191 29.41 16.17 12.52
CA THR A 191 29.62 16.79 13.85
C THR A 191 30.16 15.79 14.90
N GLU A 192 30.14 14.47 14.63
CA GLU A 192 30.76 13.46 15.50
C GLU A 192 32.25 13.21 15.25
N SER A 193 32.86 13.84 14.23
CA SER A 193 34.32 13.78 13.99
C SER A 193 35.10 15.02 14.48
N THR A 194 34.48 15.96 15.21
CA THR A 194 35.16 17.20 15.65
C THR A 194 35.04 17.52 17.14
N LYS A 195 34.68 16.54 17.98
CA LYS A 195 34.59 16.76 19.43
C LYS A 195 35.30 15.72 20.29
N ALA A 196 36.45 15.26 19.83
CA ALA A 196 37.41 14.52 20.65
C ALA A 196 38.85 14.93 20.27
N GLU A 197 39.24 16.18 20.51
CA GLU A 197 40.62 16.55 20.83
C GLU A 197 40.71 18.06 21.14
N GLN A 198 40.56 18.38 22.42
CA GLN A 198 41.12 19.61 22.97
C GLN A 198 41.74 19.28 24.32
N GLY A 199 43.04 18.98 24.30
CA GLY A 199 43.86 18.78 25.48
C GLY A 199 45.16 18.02 25.22
N GLU A 200 46.13 18.63 24.50
CA GLU A 200 47.51 18.82 24.97
C GLU A 200 48.42 19.39 23.86
N GLU A 201 49.13 20.46 24.22
CA GLU A 201 50.22 21.09 23.47
C GLU A 201 51.48 20.20 23.49
N GLU A 202 52.05 19.86 22.34
CA GLU A 202 53.45 20.20 21.97
C GLU A 202 53.89 19.57 20.63
N LYS A 203 54.26 20.45 19.68
CA LYS A 203 55.38 20.33 18.72
C LYS A 203 55.49 19.09 17.80
N LYS A 204 55.20 19.28 16.50
CA LYS A 204 56.19 19.52 15.41
C LYS A 204 55.54 19.35 14.03
N ASP A 205 55.77 20.35 13.18
CA ASP A 205 56.10 20.27 11.76
C ASP A 205 55.92 18.89 11.08
N ASN A 206 54.93 18.80 10.19
CA ASN A 206 55.25 18.54 8.78
C ASN A 206 54.07 18.89 7.86
N VAL A 207 54.41 19.71 6.89
CA VAL A 207 53.67 19.96 5.65
C VAL A 207 53.72 18.69 4.80
N VAL A 208 52.73 18.48 3.93
CA VAL A 208 52.87 18.27 2.48
C VAL A 208 51.73 17.40 1.91
N ASP A 209 51.06 18.07 0.98
CA ASP A 209 50.40 17.69 -0.27
C ASP A 209 49.39 16.55 -0.40
N ALA A 210 48.29 17.00 -1.00
CA ALA A 210 47.43 16.28 -1.90
C ALA A 210 48.22 15.54 -2.99
N GLU A 211 47.90 14.25 -3.17
CA GLU A 211 48.00 13.61 -4.48
C GLU A 211 46.69 12.89 -4.77
N ALA A 212 45.95 13.46 -5.73
CA ALA A 212 45.06 12.71 -6.59
C ALA A 212 45.95 11.99 -7.60
N GLU A 213 45.80 10.67 -7.72
CA GLU A 213 46.29 9.93 -8.88
C GLU A 213 45.17 9.03 -9.41
N ASP A 214 44.66 9.46 -10.56
CA ASP A 214 43.94 8.66 -11.54
C ASP A 214 44.67 7.33 -11.77
N VAL A 215 43.93 6.22 -11.67
CA VAL A 215 44.41 4.92 -12.14
C VAL A 215 44.03 4.81 -13.62
N GLU A 216 45.00 5.13 -14.48
CA GLU A 216 44.96 4.87 -15.92
C GLU A 216 44.99 3.37 -16.25
N GLU A 217 44.32 3.08 -17.37
CA GLU A 217 44.41 1.95 -18.29
C GLU A 217 45.56 0.95 -18.10
N ASP A 218 45.19 -0.33 -18.00
CA ASP A 218 46.08 -1.45 -18.35
C ASP A 218 45.61 -2.11 -19.67
N LYS A 219 46.53 -2.15 -20.63
CA LYS A 219 46.39 -2.60 -22.03
C LYS A 219 46.75 -4.08 -22.17
N LYS A 220 45.97 -4.85 -22.93
CA LYS A 220 46.45 -5.62 -24.11
C LYS A 220 45.35 -6.39 -24.82
#